data_AF-A0A7Z2SNG5-F1
#
_entry.id   AF-A0A7Z2SNG5-F1
#
_cell.length_a   1.000
_cell.length_b   1.000
_cell.length_c   1.000
_cell.angle_alpha   90.00
_cell.angle_beta   90.00
_cell.angle_gamma   90.00
#
_symmetry.space_group_name_H-M   'P 1'
#
loop_
_entity.id
_entity.type
_entity.pdbx_description
1 polymer ?
#
loop_
_entity_poly.entity_id
_entity_poly.type
_entity_poly.pdbx_seq_one_letter_code
_entity_poly.pdbx_strand_id
1 'polypeptide(L)'
;MTWLDTLLARGDEAKRADTVPLAPARQSAKPRPRADIKAVSVQTAAPFGDNPGAITVGFYSVHDDVVVMHDEAGIPTGKRQHLGAGEDPRGVAYRLTRESWQAKAPDFNRPLNHQPLGIA
;
A
#
# COMPACT_ATOMS: atom_id res chain seq x y z
N MET A 1 36.89 44.13 34.45
CA MET A 1 36.08 43.70 33.30
C MET A 1 34.81 44.51 33.31
N THR A 2 34.51 45.21 32.21
CA THR A 2 33.33 46.09 32.14
C THR A 2 32.12 45.29 31.68
N TRP A 3 30.92 45.66 32.13
CA TRP A 3 29.67 44.99 31.74
C TRP A 3 29.46 44.96 30.21
N LEU A 4 30.00 45.94 29.51
CA LEU A 4 29.97 46.05 28.05
C LEU A 4 30.74 44.90 27.35
N ASP A 5 31.88 44.48 27.92
CA ASP A 5 32.69 43.38 27.38
C ASP A 5 31.94 42.04 27.47
N THR A 6 31.21 41.82 28.57
CA THR A 6 30.35 40.64 28.76
C THR A 6 29.20 40.59 27.76
N LEU A 7 28.65 41.75 27.39
CA LEU A 7 27.54 41.83 26.44
C LEU A 7 27.99 41.52 25.01
N LEU A 8 29.16 42.04 24.63
CA LEU A 8 29.78 41.75 23.33
C LEU A 8 30.18 40.28 23.21
N ALA A 9 30.80 39.70 24.23
CA ALA A 9 31.17 38.29 24.25
C ALA A 9 29.94 37.37 24.09
N ARG A 10 28.83 37.71 24.75
CA ARG A 10 27.57 36.96 24.66
C ARG A 10 26.90 37.10 23.27
N GLY A 11 27.06 38.25 22.63
CA GLY A 11 26.62 38.47 21.25
C GLY A 11 27.39 37.62 20.24
N ASP A 12 28.70 37.47 20.44
CA ASP A 12 29.55 36.65 19.57
C ASP A 12 29.33 35.14 19.77
N GLU A 13 28.99 34.70 20.99
CA GLU A 13 28.54 33.33 21.26
C GLU A 13 27.22 33.00 20.54
N ALA A 14 26.26 33.92 20.54
CA ALA A 14 24.98 33.72 19.85
C ALA A 14 25.16 33.57 18.32
N LYS A 15 26.05 34.35 17.72
CA LYS A 15 26.35 34.25 16.28
C LYS A 15 27.04 32.95 15.88
N ARG A 16 27.82 32.36 16.78
CA ARG A 16 28.46 31.04 16.56
C ARG A 16 27.47 29.88 16.71
N ALA A 17 26.38 30.05 17.47
CA ALA A 17 25.37 29.00 17.67
C ALA A 17 24.46 28.81 16.43
N ASP A 18 24.29 29.83 15.59
CA ASP A 18 23.42 29.78 14.40
C ASP A 18 24.04 29.10 13.17
N THR A 19 25.27 28.60 13.26
CA THR A 19 25.93 27.84 12.17
C THR A 19 25.61 26.34 12.24
N VAL A 20 24.36 25.99 12.56
CA VAL A 20 23.88 24.62 12.32
C VAL A 20 23.59 24.50 10.83
N PRO A 21 24.27 23.62 10.07
CA PRO A 21 23.94 23.42 8.67
C PRO A 21 22.50 22.94 8.58
N LEU A 22 21.62 23.81 8.06
CA LEU A 22 20.23 23.48 7.81
C LEU A 22 20.23 22.24 6.92
N ALA A 23 19.71 21.12 7.43
CA ALA A 23 19.62 19.89 6.66
C ALA A 23 18.91 20.23 5.32
N PRO A 24 19.46 19.80 4.17
CA PRO A 24 18.86 20.14 2.89
C PRO A 24 17.41 19.67 2.89
N ALA A 25 16.51 20.59 2.56
CA ALA A 25 15.08 20.30 2.45
C ALA A 25 14.91 19.05 1.58
N ARG A 26 14.26 18.01 2.13
CA ARG A 26 13.95 16.79 1.38
C ARG A 26 13.19 17.22 0.11
N GLN A 27 13.81 17.01 -1.05
CA GLN A 27 13.17 17.29 -2.32
C GLN A 27 11.86 16.49 -2.36
N SER A 28 10.73 17.19 -2.50
CA SER A 28 9.44 16.55 -2.67
C SER A 28 9.48 15.73 -3.96
N ALA A 29 9.20 14.44 -3.85
CA ALA A 29 9.18 13.55 -5.01
C ALA A 29 8.20 14.10 -6.05
N LYS A 30 8.62 14.20 -7.32
CA LYS A 30 7.74 14.63 -8.41
C LYS A 30 6.49 13.73 -8.44
N PRO A 31 5.29 14.31 -8.60
CA PRO A 31 4.06 13.52 -8.70
C PRO A 31 4.17 12.60 -9.92
N ARG A 32 4.05 11.30 -9.69
CA ARG A 32 4.04 10.31 -10.79
C ARG A 32 2.74 10.49 -11.59
N PRO A 33 2.77 10.27 -12.92
CA PRO A 33 1.55 10.25 -13.71
C PRO A 33 0.56 9.24 -13.11
N ARG A 34 -0.73 9.63 -13.04
CA ARG A 34 -1.78 8.74 -12.54
C ARG A 34 -1.86 7.53 -13.46
N ALA A 35 -1.70 6.35 -12.87
CA ALA A 35 -1.87 5.09 -13.55
C ALA A 35 -3.26 4.98 -14.17
N ASP A 36 -3.36 4.43 -15.38
CA ASP A 36 -4.65 4.03 -15.95
C ASP A 36 -5.15 2.79 -15.18
N ILE A 37 -6.15 2.99 -14.32
CA ILE A 37 -6.72 1.93 -13.48
C ILE A 37 -7.83 1.25 -14.28
N LYS A 38 -7.63 -0.04 -14.55
CA LYS A 38 -8.56 -0.89 -15.28
C LYS A 38 -9.31 -1.80 -14.30
N ALA A 39 -10.56 -2.09 -14.61
CA ALA A 39 -11.37 -3.02 -13.83
C ALA A 39 -11.43 -4.41 -14.49
N VAL A 40 -11.48 -5.45 -13.66
CA VAL A 40 -11.72 -6.83 -14.08
C VAL A 40 -12.81 -7.45 -13.20
N SER A 41 -13.80 -8.09 -13.83
CA SER A 41 -14.84 -8.85 -13.13
C SER A 41 -14.44 -10.32 -13.08
N VAL A 42 -14.56 -10.92 -11.89
CA VAL A 42 -14.21 -12.31 -11.60
C VAL A 42 -15.42 -13.01 -11.01
N GLN A 43 -15.83 -14.11 -11.62
CA GLN A 43 -16.88 -14.94 -11.08
C GLN A 43 -16.36 -15.75 -9.88
N THR A 44 -17.04 -15.63 -8.75
CA THR A 44 -16.67 -16.31 -7.50
C THR A 44 -17.57 -17.50 -7.19
N ALA A 45 -18.83 -17.47 -7.63
CA ALA A 45 -19.75 -18.61 -7.58
C ALA A 45 -20.43 -18.83 -8.93
N ALA A 46 -20.50 -20.09 -9.36
CA ALA A 46 -21.25 -20.49 -10.54
C ALA A 46 -22.76 -20.30 -10.29
N PRO A 47 -23.53 -19.79 -11.27
CA PRO A 47 -24.99 -19.82 -11.17
C PRO A 47 -25.46 -21.26 -11.13
N PHE A 48 -26.41 -21.55 -10.24
CA PHE A 48 -26.99 -22.89 -10.10
C PHE A 48 -28.43 -22.81 -9.61
N GLY A 49 -29.37 -23.35 -10.40
CA GLY A 49 -30.81 -23.29 -10.10
C GLY A 49 -31.28 -21.85 -9.93
N ASP A 50 -31.86 -21.54 -8.77
CA ASP A 50 -32.33 -20.20 -8.41
C ASP A 50 -31.21 -19.27 -7.88
N ASN A 51 -29.97 -19.77 -7.75
CA ASN A 51 -28.84 -18.94 -7.35
C ASN A 51 -28.20 -18.29 -8.58
N PRO A 52 -28.22 -16.95 -8.72
CA PRO A 52 -27.61 -16.24 -9.86
C PRO A 52 -26.07 -16.30 -9.88
N GLY A 53 -25.45 -16.90 -8.85
CA GLY A 53 -24.00 -16.93 -8.68
C GLY A 53 -23.49 -15.63 -8.07
N ALA A 54 -22.18 -15.44 -8.10
CA ALA A 54 -21.54 -14.27 -7.50
C ALA A 54 -20.35 -13.81 -8.34
N ILE A 55 -20.13 -12.49 -8.33
CA ILE A 55 -19.04 -11.82 -9.03
C ILE A 55 -18.34 -10.88 -8.04
N THR A 56 -17.04 -10.73 -8.18
CA THR A 56 -16.22 -9.74 -7.49
C THR A 56 -15.46 -8.92 -8.52
N VAL A 57 -15.29 -7.62 -8.26
CA VAL A 57 -14.55 -6.71 -9.11
C VAL A 57 -13.16 -6.49 -8.50
N GLY A 58 -12.14 -6.55 -9.35
CA GLY A 58 -10.77 -6.16 -9.02
C GLY A 58 -10.35 -4.96 -9.87
N PHE A 59 -9.49 -4.12 -9.30
CA PHE A 59 -8.90 -2.98 -10.01
C PHE A 59 -7.40 -3.22 -10.16
N TYR A 60 -6.84 -2.92 -11.32
CA TYR A 60 -5.42 -3.12 -11.60
C TYR A 60 -4.86 -2.02 -12.49
N SER A 61 -3.56 -1.77 -12.38
CA SER A 61 -2.81 -0.98 -13.35
C SER A 61 -1.57 -1.74 -13.80
N VAL A 62 -1.01 -1.36 -14.94
CA VAL A 62 0.19 -1.98 -15.52
C VAL A 62 1.29 -0.93 -15.62
N HIS A 63 2.44 -1.21 -15.02
CA HIS A 63 3.63 -0.37 -15.08
C HIS A 63 4.87 -1.23 -15.23
N ASP A 64 5.72 -0.94 -16.22
CA ASP A 64 7.01 -1.61 -16.41
C ASP A 64 6.90 -3.15 -16.38
N ASP A 65 5.93 -3.70 -17.12
CA ASP A 65 5.58 -5.13 -17.14
C ASP A 65 5.17 -5.70 -15.77
N VAL A 66 4.71 -4.86 -14.84
CA VAL A 66 4.17 -5.25 -13.54
C VAL A 66 2.69 -4.92 -13.47
N VAL A 67 1.88 -5.93 -13.17
CA VAL A 67 0.48 -5.74 -12.76
C VAL A 67 0.46 -5.39 -11.29
N VAL A 68 -0.13 -4.26 -10.94
CA VAL A 68 -0.35 -3.81 -9.56
C VAL A 68 -1.84 -3.80 -9.30
N MET A 69 -2.27 -4.48 -8.24
CA MET A 69 -3.66 -4.48 -7.80
C MET A 69 -3.96 -3.26 -6.95
N HIS A 70 -5.16 -2.71 -7.13
CA HIS A 70 -5.69 -1.57 -6.39
C HIS A 70 -7.02 -1.93 -5.73
N ASP A 71 -7.40 -1.15 -4.73
CA ASP A 71 -8.77 -1.12 -4.21
C ASP A 71 -9.67 -0.21 -5.05
N GLU A 72 -10.93 -0.08 -4.62
CA GLU A 72 -11.93 0.80 -5.27
C GLU A 72 -11.55 2.29 -5.20
N ALA A 73 -10.76 2.70 -4.20
CA ALA A 73 -10.24 4.05 -4.07
C ALA A 73 -8.98 4.30 -4.92
N GLY A 74 -8.48 3.28 -5.63
CA GLY A 74 -7.26 3.35 -6.42
C GLY A 74 -5.98 3.28 -5.59
N ILE A 75 -6.06 2.80 -4.35
CA ILE A 75 -4.92 2.58 -3.45
C ILE A 75 -4.34 1.20 -3.74
N PRO A 76 -3.01 1.08 -3.95
CA PRO A 76 -2.39 -0.21 -4.22
C PRO A 76 -2.50 -1.13 -3.00
N THR A 77 -3.04 -2.32 -3.21
CA THR A 77 -3.25 -3.33 -2.15
C THR A 77 -1.96 -4.05 -1.73
N GLY A 78 -0.82 -3.68 -2.32
CA GLY A 78 0.48 -4.33 -2.11
C GLY A 78 0.71 -5.60 -2.94
N LYS A 79 -0.34 -6.15 -3.57
CA LYS A 79 -0.24 -7.29 -4.49
C LYS A 79 0.21 -6.82 -5.86
N ARG A 80 1.36 -7.35 -6.31
CA ARG A 80 1.93 -7.07 -7.62
C ARG A 80 2.55 -8.32 -8.22
N GLN A 81 2.51 -8.46 -9.53
CA GLN A 81 3.11 -9.58 -10.26
C GLN A 81 3.75 -9.08 -11.55
N HIS A 82 4.98 -9.52 -11.81
CA HIS A 82 5.64 -9.32 -13.10
C HIS A 82 4.96 -10.20 -14.16
N LEU A 83 4.72 -9.61 -15.32
CA LEU A 83 4.18 -10.29 -16.50
C LEU A 83 5.29 -11.09 -17.17
N GLY A 84 4.97 -12.35 -17.50
CA GLY A 84 5.78 -13.13 -18.42
C GLY A 84 5.72 -12.59 -19.85
N ALA A 85 6.67 -13.00 -20.69
CA ALA A 85 6.68 -12.62 -22.11
C ALA A 85 5.37 -13.09 -22.79
N GLY A 86 4.56 -12.13 -23.26
CA GLY A 86 3.28 -12.38 -23.92
C GLY A 86 2.13 -12.76 -22.97
N GLU A 87 2.31 -12.65 -21.66
CA GLU A 87 1.23 -12.88 -20.69
C GLU A 87 0.22 -11.72 -20.73
N ASP A 88 -1.08 -12.04 -20.79
CA ASP A 88 -2.13 -11.02 -20.79
C ASP A 88 -2.28 -10.41 -19.38
N PRO A 89 -2.09 -9.08 -19.22
CA PRO A 89 -2.25 -8.40 -17.94
C PRO A 89 -3.63 -8.62 -17.30
N ARG A 90 -4.68 -8.73 -18.13
CA ARG A 90 -6.04 -8.95 -17.63
C ARG A 90 -6.19 -10.34 -17.02
N GLY A 91 -5.59 -11.36 -17.62
CA GLY A 91 -5.57 -12.73 -17.08
C GLY A 91 -4.85 -12.81 -15.74
N VAL A 92 -3.73 -12.10 -15.60
CA VAL A 92 -2.99 -12.01 -14.33
C VAL A 92 -3.82 -11.30 -13.26
N ALA A 93 -4.40 -10.14 -13.59
CA ALA A 93 -5.27 -9.42 -12.66
C ALA A 93 -6.49 -10.25 -12.23
N TYR A 94 -7.08 -11.03 -13.15
CA TYR A 94 -8.17 -11.96 -12.85
C TYR A 94 -7.74 -13.02 -11.82
N ARG A 95 -6.59 -13.67 -12.04
CA ARG A 95 -6.02 -14.67 -11.12
C ARG A 95 -5.77 -14.07 -9.73
N LEU A 96 -5.08 -12.93 -9.66
CA LEU A 96 -4.76 -12.25 -8.40
C LEU A 96 -6.01 -11.82 -7.64
N THR A 97 -7.04 -11.34 -8.36
CA THR A 97 -8.34 -10.99 -7.76
C THR A 97 -8.99 -12.23 -7.15
N ARG A 98 -9.02 -13.35 -7.89
CA ARG A 98 -9.58 -14.61 -7.40
C ARG A 98 -8.87 -15.15 -6.16
N GLU A 99 -7.54 -15.14 -6.16
CA GLU A 99 -6.73 -15.53 -5.00
C GLU A 99 -7.00 -14.62 -3.80
N SER A 100 -7.14 -13.31 -4.03
CA SER A 100 -7.48 -12.36 -2.96
C SER A 100 -8.86 -12.63 -2.35
N TRP A 101 -9.82 -13.05 -3.16
CA TRP A 101 -11.16 -13.40 -2.70
C TRP A 101 -11.14 -14.71 -1.91
N GLN A 102 -10.44 -15.74 -2.41
CA GLN A 102 -10.28 -17.02 -1.72
C GLN A 102 -9.58 -16.87 -0.37
N ALA A 103 -8.54 -16.01 -0.28
CA ALA A 103 -7.85 -15.75 0.97
C ALA A 103 -8.74 -15.03 2.02
N LYS A 104 -9.77 -14.31 1.58
CA LYS A 104 -10.77 -13.67 2.46
C LYS A 104 -11.90 -14.62 2.86
N ALA A 105 -12.05 -15.76 2.19
CA ALA A 105 -13.11 -16.71 2.52
C ALA A 105 -12.88 -17.24 3.94
N PRO A 106 -13.91 -17.23 4.81
CA PRO A 106 -13.79 -17.80 6.14
C PRO A 106 -13.53 -19.31 6.01
N ASP A 107 -12.35 -19.75 6.45
CA ASP A 107 -12.09 -21.17 6.64
C ASP A 107 -12.87 -21.65 7.87
N PHE A 108 -14.05 -22.23 7.63
CA PHE A 108 -14.89 -22.83 8.66
C PHE A 108 -14.25 -24.08 9.29
N ASN A 109 -13.23 -24.67 8.66
CA ASN A 109 -12.53 -25.85 9.15
C ASN A 109 -11.25 -25.52 9.94
N ARG A 110 -10.96 -24.23 10.18
CA ARG A 110 -9.81 -23.85 11.01
C ARG A 110 -10.04 -24.24 12.48
N PRO A 111 -9.03 -24.76 13.19
CA PRO A 111 -9.15 -25.01 14.63
C PRO A 111 -9.43 -23.69 15.37
N LEU A 112 -10.46 -23.71 16.22
CA LEU A 112 -10.75 -22.59 17.11
C LEU A 112 -9.68 -22.54 18.21
N ASN A 113 -9.01 -21.40 18.35
CA ASN A 113 -8.07 -21.19 19.44
C ASN A 113 -8.85 -20.84 20.70
N HIS A 114 -9.15 -21.83 21.54
CA HIS A 114 -9.77 -21.62 22.83
C HIS A 114 -8.73 -21.09 23.81
N GLN A 115 -9.01 -19.99 24.50
CA GLN A 115 -8.19 -19.63 25.66
C GLN A 115 -8.29 -20.74 26.71
N PRO A 116 -7.19 -21.10 27.39
CA PRO A 116 -7.24 -22.09 28.45
C PRO A 116 -8.21 -21.59 29.51
N LEU A 117 -9.26 -22.39 29.79
CA LEU A 117 -10.17 -22.14 30.90
C LEU A 117 -9.34 -22.22 32.19
N GLY A 118 -8.98 -21.05 32.72
CA GLY A 118 -8.36 -20.92 34.03
C GLY A 118 -9.38 -21.32 35.09
N ILE A 119 -9.45 -22.62 35.37
CA ILE A 119 -10.11 -23.14 36.56
C ILE A 119 -9.04 -23.11 37.64
N ALA A 120 -9.11 -22.09 38.48
CA ALA A 120 -8.33 -21.95 39.71
C ALA A 120 -9.07 -22.63 40.87
#